data_AF-A0A6G2VQT8-F1
#
_entry.id   AF-A0A6G2VQT8-F1
#
_cell.length_a   1.000
_cell.length_b   1.000
_cell.length_c   1.000
_cell.angle_alpha   90.00
_cell.angle_beta   90.00
_cell.angle_gamma   90.00
#
_symmetry.space_group_name_H-M   'P 1'
#
loop_
_entity.id
_entity.type
_entity.pdbx_description
1 polymer ?
#
loop_
_entity_poly.entity_id
_entity_poly.type
_entity_poly.pdbx_seq_one_letter_code
_entity_poly.pdbx_strand_id
1 'polypeptide(L)' 'MSVARGTIGVVTSTASTVERAFRAALYDDTDAGLDTGASLLAADPAADAELALRGEEFVATAWRHGWQPADVVRLV' A
#
# COMPACT_ATOMS: atom_id res chain seq x y z
N MET A 1 -7.03 30.41 27.43
CA MET A 1 -7.40 30.78 26.04
C MET A 1 -6.11 31.00 25.26
N SER A 2 -5.86 30.17 24.24
CA SER A 2 -4.86 30.28 23.13
C SER A 2 -4.49 28.83 22.74
N VAL A 3 -5.22 28.17 21.83
CA VAL A 3 -5.10 28.17 20.35
C VAL A 3 -3.84 27.45 19.83
N ALA A 4 -4.13 26.31 19.19
CA ALA A 4 -3.49 25.65 18.05
C ALA A 4 -1.99 25.30 18.09
N ARG A 5 -1.71 24.00 18.03
CA ARG A 5 -0.60 23.47 17.23
C ARG A 5 -1.05 22.16 16.59
N GLY A 6 -1.41 22.25 15.31
CA GLY A 6 -1.77 21.10 14.49
C GLY A 6 -0.64 20.08 14.47
N THR A 7 -1.04 18.82 14.50
CA THR A 7 -0.25 17.59 14.39
C THR A 7 0.40 17.43 13.02
N ILE A 8 1.02 18.49 12.49
CA ILE A 8 1.92 18.42 11.34
C ILE A 8 3.32 18.07 11.86
N GLY A 9 3.39 16.97 12.62
CA GLY A 9 4.56 16.58 13.40
C GLY A 9 4.90 15.11 13.18
N VAL A 10 5.02 14.69 11.91
CA VAL A 10 5.77 13.51 11.41
C VAL A 10 5.82 13.66 9.87
N VAL A 11 6.48 14.71 9.37
CA VAL A 11 6.78 14.84 7.93
C VAL A 11 8.29 14.78 7.69
N THR A 12 9.00 14.09 8.57
CA THR A 12 10.29 13.46 8.25
C THR A 12 9.98 12.00 7.92
N SER A 13 9.40 11.81 6.73
CA SER A 13 8.66 10.61 6.32
C SER A 13 9.60 9.45 6.03
N THR A 14 9.90 8.60 7.02
CA THR A 14 10.23 7.21 6.67
C THR A 14 9.04 6.67 5.86
N ALA A 15 9.29 6.17 4.65
CA ALA A 15 8.24 5.57 3.82
C ALA A 15 7.50 4.51 4.65
N SER A 16 6.15 4.50 4.57
CA SER A 16 5.33 3.51 5.28
C SER A 16 5.76 2.09 4.93
N THR A 17 5.45 1.11 5.79
CA THR A 17 5.80 -0.28 5.48
C THR A 17 5.17 -0.72 4.17
N VAL A 18 3.93 -0.29 3.88
CA VAL A 18 3.26 -0.53 2.60
C VAL A 18 4.04 0.07 1.42
N GLU A 19 4.49 1.32 1.52
CA GLU A 19 5.26 1.96 0.46
C GLU A 19 6.59 1.24 0.20
N ARG A 20 7.29 0.84 1.26
CA ARG A 20 8.55 0.07 1.13
C ARG A 20 8.31 -1.31 0.54
N ALA A 21 7.24 -1.98 0.93
CA ALA A 21 6.86 -3.29 0.40
C ALA A 21 6.50 -3.22 -1.08
N PHE A 22 5.66 -2.27 -1.48
CA PHE A 22 5.30 -2.05 -2.88
C PHE A 22 6.49 -1.66 -3.74
N ARG A 23 7.40 -0.83 -3.21
CA ARG A 23 8.63 -0.51 -3.92
C ARG A 23 9.49 -1.75 -4.20
N ALA A 24 9.56 -2.69 -3.26
CA ALA A 24 10.28 -3.95 -3.46
C ALA A 24 9.53 -4.88 -4.43
N ALA A 25 8.22 -5.02 -4.28
CA ALA A 25 7.40 -5.98 -5.04
C ALA A 25 7.07 -5.55 -6.48
N LEU A 26 6.89 -4.26 -6.73
CA LEU A 26 6.35 -3.76 -8.02
C LEU A 26 7.41 -3.15 -8.94
N TYR A 27 8.59 -2.82 -8.41
CA TYR A 27 9.68 -2.23 -9.21
C TYR A 27 10.89 -3.15 -9.36
N ASP A 28 10.88 -4.31 -8.72
CA ASP A 28 11.79 -5.42 -8.96
C ASP A 28 10.98 -6.58 -9.54
N ASP A 29 11.23 -6.93 -10.80
CA ASP A 29 10.47 -7.94 -11.57
C ASP A 29 10.94 -9.37 -11.25
N THR A 30 11.47 -9.58 -10.04
CA THR A 30 11.97 -10.88 -9.57
C THR A 30 11.17 -11.37 -8.38
N ASP A 31 11.09 -12.70 -8.25
CA ASP A 31 10.48 -13.35 -7.08
C ASP A 31 11.11 -12.87 -5.76
N ALA A 32 12.41 -12.54 -5.77
CA ALA A 32 13.10 -11.99 -4.60
C ALA A 32 12.55 -10.62 -4.16
N GLY A 33 12.16 -9.78 -5.11
CA GLY A 33 11.49 -8.50 -4.86
C GLY A 33 10.13 -8.69 -4.20
N LEU A 34 9.34 -9.62 -4.74
CA LEU A 34 8.04 -10.04 -4.19
C LEU A 34 8.18 -10.61 -2.77
N ASP A 35 9.10 -11.55 -2.54
CA ASP A 35 9.37 -12.15 -1.23
C ASP A 35 9.80 -11.11 -0.20
N THR A 36 10.59 -10.13 -0.62
CA THR A 36 11.00 -9.01 0.23
C THR A 36 9.81 -8.15 0.61
N GLY A 37 8.95 -7.79 -0.36
CA GLY A 37 7.73 -7.05 -0.11
C GLY A 37 6.80 -7.76 0.87
N ALA A 38 6.57 -9.06 0.66
CA ALA A 38 5.76 -9.90 1.54
C ALA A 38 6.35 -9.98 2.96
N SER A 39 7.66 -10.15 3.08
CA SER A 39 8.36 -10.20 4.37
C SER A 39 8.26 -8.89 5.14
N LEU A 40 8.30 -7.74 4.45
CA LEU A 40 8.12 -6.43 5.08
C LEU A 40 6.71 -6.26 5.65
N LEU A 41 5.67 -6.67 4.92
CA LEU A 41 4.29 -6.62 5.40
C LEU A 41 4.08 -7.59 6.57
N ALA A 42 4.58 -8.81 6.47
CA ALA A 42 4.49 -9.81 7.53
C ALA A 42 5.17 -9.36 8.84
N ALA A 43 6.21 -8.53 8.75
CA ALA A 43 6.92 -8.00 9.91
C ALA A 43 6.18 -6.84 10.62
N ASP A 44 5.15 -6.27 10.01
CA ASP A 44 4.42 -5.10 10.54
C ASP A 44 2.89 -5.22 10.35
N PRO A 45 2.20 -6.00 11.19
CA PRO A 45 0.73 -6.13 11.12
C PRO A 45 -0.03 -4.82 11.32
N ALA A 46 0.60 -3.77 11.87
CA ALA A 46 -0.04 -2.46 11.98
C ALA A 46 -0.23 -1.79 10.60
N ALA A 47 0.47 -2.26 9.57
CA ALA A 47 0.32 -1.82 8.19
C ALA A 47 -0.94 -2.38 7.50
N ASP A 48 -1.61 -3.40 8.06
CA ASP A 48 -2.75 -4.08 7.43
C ASP A 48 -3.91 -3.12 7.10
N ALA A 49 -4.18 -2.17 8.00
CA ALA A 49 -5.24 -1.19 7.78
C ALA A 49 -4.93 -0.25 6.60
N GLU A 50 -3.67 0.17 6.45
CA GLU A 50 -3.23 0.97 5.31
C GLU A 50 -3.27 0.14 4.02
N LEU A 51 -2.81 -1.11 4.07
CA LEU A 51 -2.78 -2.02 2.92
C LEU A 51 -4.19 -2.30 2.40
N ALA A 52 -5.15 -2.59 3.30
CA ALA A 52 -6.54 -2.82 2.94
C ALA A 52 -7.17 -1.60 2.29
N LEU A 53 -7.01 -0.41 2.89
CA LEU A 53 -7.55 0.84 2.35
C LEU A 53 -7.02 1.12 0.94
N ARG A 54 -5.71 1.01 0.72
CA ARG A 54 -5.11 1.23 -0.61
C ARG A 54 -5.58 0.19 -1.63
N GLY A 55 -5.75 -1.08 -1.20
CA GLY A 55 -6.28 -2.15 -2.06
C GLY A 55 -7.71 -1.89 -2.51
N GLU A 56 -8.59 -1.45 -1.60
CA GLU A 56 -9.95 -1.06 -1.92
C GLU A 56 -9.99 0.12 -2.91
N GLU A 57 -9.17 1.14 -2.68
CA GLU A 57 -9.06 2.30 -3.57
C GLU A 57 -8.55 1.90 -4.97
N PHE A 58 -7.61 0.97 -5.05
CA PHE A 58 -7.10 0.43 -6.32
C PHE A 58 -8.21 -0.28 -7.11
N VAL A 59 -8.94 -1.20 -6.50
CA VAL A 59 -10.03 -1.93 -7.16
C VAL A 59 -11.18 -0.99 -7.54
N ALA A 60 -11.55 -0.07 -6.65
CA ALA A 60 -12.58 0.93 -6.94
C ALA A 60 -12.18 1.83 -8.12
N THR A 61 -10.89 2.16 -8.25
CA THR A 61 -10.36 2.90 -9.39
C THR A 61 -10.44 2.08 -10.66
N ALA A 62 -10.02 0.81 -10.63
CA ALA A 62 -10.12 -0.09 -11.78
C ALA A 62 -11.57 -0.21 -12.29
N TRP A 63 -12.55 -0.36 -11.38
CA TRP A 63 -13.97 -0.41 -11.75
C TRP A 63 -14.47 0.89 -12.38
N ARG A 64 -14.07 2.06 -11.85
CA ARG A 64 -14.39 3.35 -12.48
C ARG A 64 -13.81 3.48 -13.88
N HIS A 65 -12.71 2.76 -14.17
CA HIS A 65 -12.09 2.69 -15.49
C HIS A 65 -12.60 1.53 -16.37
N GLY A 66 -13.71 0.88 -15.97
CA GLY A 66 -14.43 -0.09 -16.79
C GLY A 66 -13.97 -1.54 -16.64
N TRP A 67 -13.05 -1.82 -15.72
CA TRP A 67 -12.69 -3.20 -15.40
C TRP A 67 -13.86 -3.91 -14.73
N GLN A 68 -14.08 -5.15 -15.12
CA GLN A 68 -15.04 -6.05 -14.50
C GLN A 68 -14.34 -6.88 -13.41
N PRO A 69 -15.08 -7.42 -12.41
CA PRO A 69 -14.52 -8.37 -11.44
C PRO A 69 -13.81 -9.56 -12.10
N ALA A 70 -14.30 -10.00 -13.27
CA ALA A 70 -13.67 -11.08 -14.03
C ALA A 70 -12.25 -10.71 -14.53
N ASP A 71 -11.95 -9.44 -14.74
CA ASP A 71 -10.64 -8.99 -15.19
C ASP A 71 -9.61 -9.04 -14.05
N VAL A 72 -10.05 -8.81 -12.81
CA VAL A 72 -9.21 -8.97 -11.61
C VAL A 72 -8.82 -10.43 -11.41
N VAL A 73 -9.76 -11.38 -11.58
CA VAL A 73 -9.49 -12.82 -11.44
C VAL A 73 -8.52 -13.33 -12.52
N ARG A 74 -8.38 -12.63 -13.65
CA ARG A 74 -7.43 -13.00 -14.72
C ARG A 74 -6.00 -12.54 -14.48
N LEU A 75 -5.76 -11.66 -13.50
CA LEU A 75 -4.44 -11.12 -13.18
C LEU A 75 -3.68 -11.91 -12.13
N VAL A 76 -4.36 -12.81 -11.41
CA VAL A 76 -3.80 -13.67 -10.36
C VAL A 76 -3.58 -15.09 -10.85
#